data_AF-A0A6J3KV85-F1
#
_entry.id   AF-A0A6J3KV85-F1
#
_cell.length_a   1.000
_cell.length_b   1.000
_cell.length_c   1.000
_cell.angle_alpha   90.00
_cell.angle_beta   90.00
_cell.angle_gamma   90.00
#
_symmetry.space_group_name_H-M   'P 1'
#
loop_
_entity.id
_entity.type
_entity.pdbx_description
1 polymer ?
#
loop_
_entity_poly.entity_id
_entity_poly.type
_entity_poly.pdbx_seq_one_letter_code
_entity_poly.pdbx_strand_id
1 'polypeptide(L)'
;MSNASTTVLAASPPFELLVLAPRRMFEDQRSRSSGGDSHPAEQATRDIQDEVRRETWERGRSHLVIEDQIWGHQAVRLVLRNWEAWRDRGGFPLSFRMTQVLSGHGVFGEYPKKIGREVTSTCHHCGEGEDTVQLTLWEAPRLTLRLTIGESSSVVKAMPRG
;
A
#
# COMPACT_ATOMS: atom_id res chain seq x y z
N MET A 1 -10.08 11.35 1.47
CA MET A 1 -9.15 10.21 1.29
C MET A 1 -8.59 9.86 2.67
N SER A 2 -8.61 8.59 3.10
CA SER A 2 -8.14 8.19 4.43
C SER A 2 -6.60 8.09 4.49
N ASN A 3 -6.02 8.11 5.70
CA ASN A 3 -4.57 7.90 5.88
C ASN A 3 -4.10 6.55 5.32
N ALA A 4 -4.94 5.51 5.45
CA ALA A 4 -4.67 4.19 4.88
C ALA A 4 -4.61 4.25 3.33
N SER A 5 -5.56 4.93 2.67
CA SER A 5 -5.54 5.10 1.22
C SER A 5 -4.29 5.85 0.74
N THR A 6 -3.87 6.90 1.46
CA THR A 6 -2.65 7.65 1.13
C THR A 6 -1.41 6.77 1.24
N THR A 7 -1.27 6.03 2.34
CA THR A 7 -0.17 5.07 2.59
C THR A 7 -0.08 4.03 1.48
N VAL A 8 -1.21 3.42 1.13
CA VAL A 8 -1.33 2.39 0.10
C VAL A 8 -0.98 2.91 -1.30
N LEU A 9 -1.44 4.12 -1.63
CA LEU A 9 -1.20 4.75 -2.93
C LEU A 9 0.25 5.24 -3.08
N ALA A 10 0.80 5.85 -2.03
CA ALA A 10 2.15 6.41 -2.04
C ALA A 10 3.26 5.34 -1.95
N ALA A 11 2.89 4.09 -1.69
CA ALA A 11 3.85 3.03 -1.41
C ALA A 11 4.84 3.42 -0.31
N SER A 12 4.32 4.01 0.76
CA SER A 12 5.12 4.50 1.87
C SER A 12 4.47 4.08 3.19
N PRO A 13 5.23 4.02 4.30
CA PRO A 13 4.65 4.00 5.64
C PRO A 13 3.80 5.26 5.88
N PRO A 14 2.89 5.22 6.88
CA PRO A 14 2.21 6.43 7.36
C PRO A 14 3.19 7.56 7.66
N PHE A 15 2.82 8.79 7.32
CA PHE A 15 3.70 9.96 7.40
C PHE A 15 4.28 10.16 8.81
N GLU A 16 3.47 9.94 9.84
CA GLU A 16 3.87 10.03 11.24
C GLU A 16 4.98 9.04 11.64
N LEU A 17 5.25 8.00 10.85
CA LEU A 17 6.35 7.07 11.09
C LEU A 17 7.65 7.47 10.38
N LEU A 18 7.57 8.40 9.40
CA LEU A 18 8.76 8.87 8.68
C LEU A 18 9.70 9.68 9.58
N VAL A 19 9.21 10.21 10.70
CA VAL A 19 10.02 10.95 11.68
C VAL A 19 10.86 10.06 12.60
N LEU A 20 10.66 8.74 12.58
CA LEU A 20 11.39 7.81 13.46
C LEU A 20 12.91 7.85 13.22
N ALA A 21 13.35 7.84 11.95
CA ALA A 21 14.77 7.90 11.61
C ALA A 21 15.43 9.23 12.01
N PRO A 22 14.89 10.40 11.62
CA PRO A 22 15.40 11.68 12.10
C PRO A 22 15.46 11.77 13.63
N ARG A 23 14.43 11.27 14.33
CA ARG A 23 14.38 11.30 15.79
C ARG A 23 15.49 10.45 16.42
N ARG A 24 15.69 9.22 15.96
CA ARG A 24 16.76 8.35 16.46
C ARG A 24 18.15 8.96 16.22
N MET A 25 18.38 9.53 15.04
CA MET A 25 19.67 10.17 14.72
C MET A 25 19.93 11.38 15.62
N PHE A 26 18.91 12.18 15.91
CA PHE A 26 19.02 13.30 16.84
C PHE A 26 19.32 12.84 18.28
N GLU A 27 18.64 11.80 18.76
CA GLU A 27 18.87 11.22 20.09
C GLU A 27 20.30 10.65 20.23
N ASP A 28 20.78 9.96 19.20
CA ASP A 28 22.15 9.43 19.12
C ASP A 28 23.20 10.57 19.10
N GLN A 29 22.99 11.59 18.26
CA GLN A 29 23.88 12.76 18.18
C GLN A 29 23.92 13.54 19.51
N ARG A 30 22.77 13.71 20.17
CA ARG A 30 22.68 14.36 21.47
C ARG A 30 23.46 13.59 22.53
N SER A 31 23.34 12.26 22.54
CA SER A 31 24.04 11.39 23.49
C SER A 31 25.56 11.46 23.31
N ARG A 32 26.05 11.49 22.07
CA ARG A 32 27.50 11.63 21.77
C ARG A 32 28.07 13.01 22.08
N SER A 33 27.31 14.07 21.79
CA SER A 33 27.70 15.44 22.11
C SER A 33 27.88 15.65 23.61
N SER A 34 27.17 14.89 24.44
CA SER A 34 27.34 14.89 25.91
C SER A 34 28.49 14.00 26.39
N GLY A 35 28.96 13.04 25.59
CA GLY A 35 29.99 12.06 25.95
C GLY A 35 31.41 12.37 25.44
N GLY A 36 31.58 13.37 24.56
CA GLY A 36 32.89 13.73 23.99
C GLY A 36 33.37 12.81 22.86
N ASP A 37 32.46 12.07 22.23
CA ASP A 37 32.80 11.06 21.22
C ASP A 37 32.96 11.60 19.79
N SER A 38 33.78 10.88 19.01
CA SER A 38 34.02 11.10 17.58
C SER A 38 32.80 10.74 16.73
N HIS A 39 32.69 11.33 15.53
CA HIS A 39 31.65 10.98 14.55
C HIS A 39 31.62 9.46 14.29
N PRO A 40 30.41 8.84 14.19
CA PRO A 40 30.29 7.41 13.95
C PRO A 40 30.93 7.05 12.60
N ALA A 41 31.48 5.83 12.53
CA ALA A 41 31.87 5.25 11.26
C ALA A 41 30.65 5.22 10.32
N GLU A 42 30.88 5.48 9.03
CA GLU A 42 29.80 5.53 8.02
C GLU A 42 28.96 4.25 8.02
N GLN A 43 29.59 3.08 8.24
CA GLN A 43 28.90 1.79 8.29
C GLN A 43 27.92 1.70 9.45
N ALA A 44 28.31 2.12 10.65
CA ALA A 44 27.43 2.12 11.82
C ALA A 44 26.22 3.05 11.61
N THR A 45 26.40 4.16 10.89
CA THR A 45 25.30 5.06 10.52
C THR A 45 24.33 4.39 9.55
N ARG A 46 24.84 3.66 8.54
CA ARG A 46 24.01 2.90 7.59
C ARG A 46 23.22 1.80 8.29
N ASP A 47 23.86 1.04 9.19
CA ASP A 47 23.22 -0.04 9.93
C ASP A 47 22.05 0.46 10.79
N ILE A 48 22.23 1.61 11.46
CA ILE A 48 21.17 2.29 12.21
C ILE A 48 20.04 2.73 11.26
N GLN A 49 20.36 3.35 10.13
CA GLN A 49 19.35 3.79 9.17
C GLN A 49 18.53 2.62 8.61
N ASP A 50 19.16 1.49 8.31
CA ASP A 50 18.49 0.30 7.82
C ASP A 50 17.62 -0.35 8.89
N GLU A 51 18.08 -0.37 10.14
CA GLU A 51 17.26 -0.85 11.26
C GLU A 51 16.02 0.03 11.46
N VAL A 52 16.17 1.36 11.46
CA VAL A 52 15.01 2.24 11.60
C VAL A 52 14.08 2.13 10.40
N ARG A 53 14.62 1.99 9.19
CA ARG A 53 13.81 1.77 7.99
C ARG A 53 12.96 0.51 8.14
N ARG A 54 13.56 -0.62 8.59
CA ARG A 54 12.83 -1.88 8.84
C ARG A 54 11.73 -1.68 9.88
N GLU A 55 12.04 -1.06 11.01
CA GLU A 55 11.07 -0.79 12.07
C GLU A 55 9.90 0.08 11.58
N THR A 56 10.19 1.14 10.82
CA THR A 56 9.17 2.02 10.23
C THR A 56 8.22 1.23 9.32
N TRP A 57 8.74 0.33 8.48
CA TRP A 57 7.92 -0.51 7.61
C TRP A 57 7.05 -1.49 8.39
N GLU A 58 7.60 -2.16 9.41
CA GLU A 58 6.83 -3.12 10.21
C GLU A 58 5.74 -2.45 11.05
N ARG A 59 6.02 -1.26 11.61
CA ARG A 59 4.99 -0.44 12.26
C ARG A 59 3.92 0.02 11.27
N GLY A 60 4.32 0.43 10.08
CA GLY A 60 3.39 0.81 9.02
C GLY A 60 2.49 -0.37 8.61
N ARG A 61 3.05 -1.57 8.47
CA ARG A 61 2.30 -2.80 8.20
C ARG A 61 1.29 -3.10 9.31
N SER A 62 1.72 -2.97 10.56
CA SER A 62 0.85 -3.22 11.73
C SER A 62 -0.33 -2.24 11.76
N HIS A 63 -0.10 -0.97 11.45
CA HIS A 63 -1.16 0.03 11.33
C HIS A 63 -2.18 -0.35 10.23
N LEU A 64 -1.70 -0.83 9.07
CA LEU A 64 -2.57 -1.31 7.99
C LEU A 64 -3.40 -2.54 8.40
N VAL A 65 -2.83 -3.47 9.16
CA VAL A 65 -3.58 -4.63 9.69
C VAL A 65 -4.73 -4.18 10.60
N ILE A 66 -4.48 -3.22 11.49
CA ILE A 66 -5.51 -2.66 12.38
C ILE A 66 -6.59 -1.94 11.56
N GLU A 67 -6.19 -1.12 10.58
CA GLU A 67 -7.12 -0.43 9.69
C GLU A 67 -8.03 -1.39 8.91
N ASP A 68 -7.51 -2.51 8.41
CA ASP A 68 -8.32 -3.54 7.76
C ASP A 68 -9.31 -4.20 8.72
N GLN A 69 -8.91 -4.47 9.97
CA GLN A 69 -9.80 -5.06 10.97
C GLN A 69 -10.96 -4.13 11.36
N ILE A 70 -10.71 -2.82 11.44
CA ILE A 70 -11.73 -1.83 11.86
C ILE A 70 -12.65 -1.47 10.70
N TRP A 71 -12.09 -1.16 9.53
CA TRP A 71 -12.82 -0.53 8.42
C TRP A 71 -13.01 -1.44 7.21
N GLY A 72 -12.30 -2.57 7.14
CA GLY A 72 -12.42 -3.52 6.05
C GLY A 72 -12.01 -2.95 4.70
N HIS A 73 -10.98 -2.10 4.64
CA HIS A 73 -10.54 -1.45 3.42
C HIS A 73 -9.97 -2.46 2.39
N GLN A 74 -10.65 -2.60 1.25
CA GLN A 74 -10.25 -3.53 0.20
C GLN A 74 -8.85 -3.24 -0.37
N ALA A 75 -8.50 -1.97 -0.52
CA ALA A 75 -7.17 -1.53 -0.93
C ALA A 75 -6.08 -2.03 0.04
N VAL A 76 -6.36 -1.96 1.34
CA VAL A 76 -5.45 -2.39 2.40
C VAL A 76 -5.26 -3.90 2.36
N ARG A 77 -6.34 -4.68 2.19
CA ARG A 77 -6.24 -6.14 2.00
C ARG A 77 -5.38 -6.52 0.80
N LEU A 78 -5.54 -5.80 -0.31
CA LEU A 78 -4.77 -6.06 -1.53
C LEU A 78 -3.27 -5.81 -1.29
N VAL A 79 -2.91 -4.72 -0.61
CA VAL A 79 -1.53 -4.43 -0.21
C VAL A 79 -1.00 -5.49 0.76
N LEU A 80 -1.73 -5.81 1.83
CA LEU A 80 -1.28 -6.76 2.86
C LEU A 80 -1.01 -8.15 2.26
N ARG A 81 -1.83 -8.61 1.31
CA ARG A 81 -1.60 -9.88 0.57
C ARG A 81 -0.37 -9.84 -0.34
N ASN A 82 0.03 -8.66 -0.81
CA ASN A 82 1.17 -8.47 -1.71
C ASN A 82 2.33 -7.71 -1.03
N TRP A 83 2.41 -7.75 0.31
CA TRP A 83 3.20 -6.81 1.10
C TRP A 83 4.64 -6.63 0.59
N GLU A 84 5.39 -7.71 0.46
CA GLU A 84 6.79 -7.68 0.05
C GLU A 84 6.92 -7.12 -1.38
N ALA A 85 6.14 -7.65 -2.32
CA ALA A 85 6.18 -7.20 -3.71
C ALA A 85 5.76 -5.74 -3.87
N TRP A 86 4.74 -5.29 -3.13
CA TRP A 86 4.29 -3.90 -3.12
C TRP A 86 5.36 -2.97 -2.53
N ARG A 87 5.93 -3.33 -1.37
CA ARG A 87 6.99 -2.56 -0.70
C ARG A 87 8.24 -2.46 -1.59
N ASP A 88 8.73 -3.59 -2.08
CA ASP A 88 10.01 -3.66 -2.79
C ASP A 88 9.91 -3.05 -4.20
N ARG A 89 8.72 -3.06 -4.82
CA ARG A 89 8.48 -2.45 -6.14
C ARG A 89 8.17 -0.95 -6.05
N GLY A 90 7.83 -0.44 -4.87
CA GLY A 90 7.34 0.94 -4.71
C GLY A 90 5.89 1.11 -5.17
N GLY A 91 5.04 0.12 -4.92
CA GLY A 91 3.61 0.18 -5.16
C GLY A 91 3.07 -0.72 -6.27
N PHE A 92 1.76 -0.60 -6.52
CA PHE A 92 1.14 -1.13 -7.73
C PHE A 92 1.34 -0.16 -8.91
N PRO A 93 1.37 -0.64 -10.16
CA PRO A 93 1.27 0.24 -11.32
C PRO A 93 -0.02 1.07 -11.28
N LEU A 94 0.12 2.39 -11.41
CA LEU A 94 -0.98 3.34 -11.30
C LEU A 94 -1.74 3.48 -12.63
N SER A 95 -2.53 2.47 -12.97
CA SER A 95 -3.61 2.65 -13.96
C SER A 95 -4.77 3.41 -13.34
N PHE A 96 -5.64 4.03 -14.16
CA PHE A 96 -6.85 4.70 -13.66
C PHE A 96 -7.65 3.79 -12.71
N ARG A 97 -7.93 2.55 -13.11
CA ARG A 97 -8.69 1.59 -12.28
C ARG A 97 -7.94 1.20 -11.01
N MET A 98 -6.62 1.00 -11.08
CA MET A 98 -5.82 0.69 -9.88
C MET A 98 -5.82 1.87 -8.90
N THR A 99 -5.66 3.11 -9.37
CA THR A 99 -5.73 4.30 -8.52
C THR A 99 -7.10 4.45 -7.85
N GLN A 100 -8.20 4.14 -8.56
CA GLN A 100 -9.55 4.08 -7.98
C GLN A 100 -9.63 3.02 -6.86
N VAL A 101 -9.16 1.79 -7.12
CA VAL A 101 -9.05 0.73 -6.10
C VAL A 101 -8.28 1.21 -4.87
N LEU A 102 -7.05 1.70 -5.05
CA LEU A 102 -6.14 2.05 -3.95
C LEU A 102 -6.63 3.26 -3.14
N SER A 103 -7.27 4.22 -3.80
CA SER A 103 -7.88 5.37 -3.13
C SER A 103 -9.21 5.05 -2.46
N GLY A 104 -9.79 3.87 -2.69
CA GLY A 104 -11.12 3.50 -2.20
C GLY A 104 -12.25 4.31 -2.85
N HIS A 105 -12.02 4.89 -4.02
CA HIS A 105 -13.01 5.62 -4.81
C HIS A 105 -13.44 4.74 -5.98
N GLY A 106 -14.74 4.66 -6.26
CA GLY A 106 -15.24 3.64 -7.17
C GLY A 106 -15.88 4.21 -8.41
N VAL A 107 -15.17 3.98 -9.52
CA VAL A 107 -15.81 3.71 -10.82
C VAL A 107 -16.57 2.37 -10.80
N PHE A 108 -16.39 1.56 -9.75
CA PHE A 108 -17.06 0.26 -9.58
C PHE A 108 -18.43 0.44 -8.95
N GLY A 109 -19.46 -0.19 -9.52
CA GLY A 109 -20.88 -0.04 -9.14
C GLY A 109 -21.19 -0.17 -7.64
N GLU A 110 -20.39 -0.91 -6.86
CA GLU A 110 -20.54 -0.94 -5.39
C GLU A 110 -20.43 0.45 -4.73
N TYR A 111 -19.54 1.32 -5.24
CA TYR A 111 -19.31 2.65 -4.66
C TYR A 111 -20.43 3.66 -5.00
N PRO A 112 -20.84 3.87 -6.28
CA PRO A 112 -22.02 4.67 -6.61
C PRO A 112 -23.27 4.21 -5.86
N LYS A 113 -23.47 2.89 -5.69
CA LYS A 113 -24.56 2.35 -4.85
C LYS A 113 -24.41 2.76 -3.38
N LYS A 114 -23.22 2.61 -2.80
CA LYS A 114 -22.94 2.98 -1.40
C LYS A 114 -23.19 4.47 -1.12
N ILE A 115 -22.91 5.35 -2.08
CA ILE A 115 -23.14 6.80 -1.94
C ILE A 115 -24.51 7.26 -2.48
N GLY A 116 -25.40 6.31 -2.81
CA GLY A 116 -26.77 6.59 -3.26
C GLY A 116 -26.89 7.23 -4.65
N ARG A 117 -25.83 7.18 -5.46
CA ARG A 117 -25.87 7.65 -6.86
C ARG A 117 -26.48 6.62 -7.81
N GLU A 118 -26.42 5.34 -7.46
CA GLU A 118 -27.01 4.26 -8.26
C GLU A 118 -27.82 3.30 -7.39
N VAL A 119 -28.81 2.65 -8.00
CA VAL A 119 -29.70 1.71 -7.32
C VAL A 119 -29.04 0.32 -7.19
N THR A 120 -28.17 -0.01 -8.13
CA THR A 120 -27.56 -1.35 -8.24
C THR A 120 -26.05 -1.25 -8.26
N SER A 121 -25.38 -2.33 -7.87
CA SER A 121 -23.93 -2.50 -7.95
C SER A 121 -23.53 -3.18 -9.25
N THR A 122 -24.41 -3.21 -10.26
CA THR A 122 -24.19 -3.97 -11.50
C THR A 122 -23.05 -3.39 -12.32
N CYS A 123 -22.23 -4.25 -12.93
CA CYS A 123 -21.12 -3.79 -13.76
C CYS A 123 -21.60 -3.04 -15.00
N HIS A 124 -21.17 -1.78 -15.14
CA HIS A 124 -21.53 -0.94 -16.29
C HIS A 124 -20.97 -1.45 -17.61
N HIS A 125 -19.91 -2.25 -17.58
CA HIS A 125 -19.29 -2.78 -18.80
C HIS A 125 -20.04 -3.99 -19.36
N CYS A 126 -20.50 -4.91 -18.51
CA CYS A 126 -21.15 -6.14 -18.96
C CYS A 126 -22.63 -6.26 -18.65
N GLY A 127 -23.18 -5.38 -17.81
CA GLY A 127 -24.59 -5.42 -17.41
C GLY A 127 -24.95 -6.59 -16.50
N GLU A 128 -23.97 -7.39 -16.06
CA GLU A 128 -24.17 -8.61 -15.28
C GLU A 128 -23.18 -8.66 -14.10
N GLY A 129 -23.60 -9.26 -12.99
CA GLY A 129 -22.78 -9.45 -11.79
C GLY A 129 -22.56 -8.17 -10.97
N GLU A 130 -22.15 -8.34 -9.72
CA GLU A 130 -21.77 -7.22 -8.87
C GLU A 130 -20.37 -6.69 -9.25
N ASP A 131 -20.30 -5.41 -9.57
CA ASP A 131 -19.09 -4.65 -9.86
C ASP A 131 -18.39 -4.29 -8.56
N THR A 132 -17.80 -5.32 -7.96
CA THR A 132 -16.94 -5.20 -6.79
C THR A 132 -15.49 -5.08 -7.25
N VAL A 133 -14.69 -4.40 -6.43
CA VAL A 133 -13.23 -4.33 -6.58
C VAL A 133 -12.63 -5.74 -6.63
N GLN A 134 -13.19 -6.65 -5.83
CA GLN A 134 -12.80 -8.03 -5.69
C GLN A 134 -12.94 -8.77 -7.03
N LEU A 135 -14.13 -8.74 -7.64
CA LEU A 135 -14.41 -9.43 -8.88
C LEU A 135 -13.54 -8.87 -10.02
N THR A 136 -13.36 -7.55 -10.09
CA THR A 136 -12.52 -6.91 -11.12
C THR A 136 -11.04 -7.30 -11.00
N LEU A 137 -10.55 -7.57 -9.79
CA LEU A 137 -9.14 -7.93 -9.56
C LEU A 137 -8.87 -9.44 -9.63
N TRP A 138 -9.83 -10.29 -9.26
CA TRP A 138 -9.65 -11.76 -9.16
C TRP A 138 -10.32 -12.57 -10.27
N GLU A 139 -11.44 -12.13 -10.81
CA GLU A 139 -12.12 -12.82 -11.92
C GLU A 139 -11.79 -12.13 -13.25
N ALA A 140 -10.60 -12.42 -13.77
CA ALA A 140 -10.32 -12.13 -15.17
C ALA A 140 -11.16 -13.06 -16.05
N PRO A 141 -12.26 -12.54 -16.64
CA PRO A 141 -12.17 -12.18 -18.04
C PRO A 141 -12.94 -10.87 -18.33
N ARG A 142 -12.21 -9.76 -18.56
CA ARG A 142 -12.67 -8.62 -19.40
C ARG A 142 -11.65 -7.50 -19.62
N LEU A 143 -10.50 -7.53 -18.96
CA LEU A 143 -9.33 -6.76 -19.37
C LEU A 143 -8.15 -7.74 -19.49
N THR A 144 -7.43 -7.64 -20.59
CA THR A 144 -6.31 -8.48 -21.04
C THR A 144 -5.19 -8.61 -19.99
N LEU A 145 -5.41 -9.45 -18.97
CA LEU A 145 -4.40 -9.86 -17.99
C LEU A 145 -4.40 -11.38 -17.79
N ARG A 146 -4.96 -12.13 -18.74
CA ARG A 146 -5.02 -13.60 -18.70
C ARG A 146 -3.79 -14.29 -19.32
N LEU A 147 -2.81 -13.53 -19.83
CA LEU A 147 -1.64 -14.09 -20.51
C LEU A 147 -0.32 -13.99 -19.73
N THR A 148 -0.30 -13.43 -18.50
CA THR A 148 0.94 -13.26 -17.74
C THR A 148 0.94 -13.84 -16.32
N ILE A 149 -0.20 -14.27 -15.78
CA ILE A 149 -0.24 -14.85 -14.43
C ILE A 149 -0.20 -16.38 -14.54
N GLY A 150 0.94 -16.90 -15.03
CA GLY A 150 1.34 -18.26 -14.67
C GLY A 150 1.76 -18.22 -13.20
N GLU A 151 1.02 -18.96 -12.35
CA GLU A 151 1.37 -19.37 -10.97
C GLU A 151 2.15 -18.36 -10.11
N SER A 152 1.95 -17.06 -10.32
CA SER A 152 2.67 -16.00 -9.64
C SER A 152 1.82 -15.57 -8.46
N SER A 153 2.24 -15.92 -7.25
CA SER A 153 1.54 -15.60 -5.99
C SER A 153 1.35 -14.10 -5.72
N SER A 154 1.97 -13.21 -6.52
CA SER A 154 1.86 -11.76 -6.38
C SER A 154 1.31 -11.08 -7.64
N VAL A 155 0.14 -10.46 -7.49
CA VAL A 155 -0.51 -9.61 -8.50
C VAL A 155 0.37 -8.42 -8.87
N VAL A 156 1.11 -7.87 -7.90
CA VAL A 156 2.05 -6.75 -8.13
C VAL A 156 3.12 -7.15 -9.14
N LYS A 157 3.68 -8.36 -9.06
CA LYS A 157 4.76 -8.80 -9.96
C LYS A 157 4.27 -9.05 -11.38
N ALA A 158 3.02 -9.49 -11.54
CA ALA A 158 2.47 -9.83 -12.85
C ALA A 158 1.99 -8.63 -13.68
N MET A 159 1.80 -7.46 -13.06
CA MET A 159 1.35 -6.25 -13.77
C MET A 159 2.51 -5.54 -14.49
N PRO A 160 2.45 -5.34 -15.82
CA PRO A 160 3.48 -4.61 -16.56
C PRO A 160 3.61 -3.18 -16.04
N ARG A 161 4.82 -2.60 -16.13
CA ARG A 161 4.98 -1.16 -15.93
C ARG A 161 4.36 -0.48 -17.15
N GLY A 162 3.46 0.49 -16.90
CA GLY A 162 2.97 1.39 -17.94
C GLY A 162 4.06 2.31 -18.45
#